data_AF-L0AFC3-F1
#
_entry.id   AF-L0AFC3-F1
#
_cell.length_a   1.000
_cell.length_b   1.000
_cell.length_c   1.000
_cell.angle_alpha   90.00
_cell.angle_beta   90.00
_cell.angle_gamma   90.00
#
_symmetry.space_group_name_H-M   'P 1'
#
loop_
_entity.id
_entity.type
_entity.pdbx_description
1 polymer ?
#
loop_
_entity_poly.entity_id
_entity_poly.type
_entity_poly.pdbx_seq_one_letter_code
_entity_poly.pdbx_strand_id
1 'polypeptide(L)'
;MVERRRDHTRGQLILVGAIALAFIILGVIVVFNGVLYTETISSGETSQSGATEEVTGLEIEQSVGCLLEKSDTSTELEAEVDDLNDAYRALTAHSSPAVTSIEITDADYDPGDGESVNVTITYDSHDFSYSQTREIGPTDENCPDDS
;
A
#
# COMPACT_ATOMS: atom_id res chain seq x y z
N MET A 1 -40.14 -14.98 -53.81
CA MET A 1 -40.13 -14.66 -52.37
C MET A 1 -38.77 -15.06 -51.76
N VAL A 2 -37.67 -14.32 -52.02
CA VAL A 2 -36.31 -14.68 -51.53
C VAL A 2 -35.49 -13.42 -51.18
N GLU A 3 -36.12 -12.40 -50.57
CA GLU A 3 -35.39 -11.19 -50.15
C GLU A 3 -35.37 -10.97 -48.63
N ARG A 4 -36.35 -11.48 -47.86
CA ARG A 4 -36.39 -11.23 -46.39
C ARG A 4 -35.39 -12.00 -45.53
N ARG A 5 -34.76 -13.08 -46.03
CA ARG A 5 -33.81 -13.87 -45.21
C ARG A 5 -32.43 -13.24 -45.12
N ARG A 6 -31.97 -12.52 -46.16
CA ARG A 6 -30.60 -11.98 -46.22
C ARG A 6 -30.39 -10.82 -45.22
N ASP A 7 -31.41 -9.99 -44.99
CA ASP A 7 -31.33 -8.87 -44.04
C ASP A 7 -31.34 -9.34 -42.58
N HIS A 8 -32.11 -10.38 -42.27
CA HIS A 8 -32.14 -10.95 -40.92
C HIS A 8 -30.80 -11.61 -40.55
N THR A 9 -30.18 -12.33 -41.49
CA THR A 9 -28.85 -12.95 -41.27
C THR A 9 -27.76 -11.90 -41.04
N ARG A 10 -27.77 -10.79 -41.79
CA ARG A 10 -26.80 -9.70 -41.60
C ARG A 10 -27.02 -8.95 -40.30
N GLY A 11 -28.26 -8.64 -39.95
CA GLY A 11 -28.61 -8.00 -38.68
C GLY A 11 -28.25 -8.86 -37.47
N GLN A 12 -28.48 -10.18 -37.56
CA GLN A 12 -28.10 -11.12 -36.51
C GLN A 12 -26.59 -11.26 -36.35
N LEU A 13 -25.84 -11.25 -37.46
CA LEU A 13 -24.37 -11.26 -37.42
C LEU A 13 -23.80 -9.98 -36.78
N ILE A 14 -24.39 -8.82 -37.07
CA ILE A 14 -24.00 -7.55 -36.42
C ILE A 14 -24.31 -7.60 -34.91
N LEU A 15 -25.46 -8.15 -34.52
CA LEU A 15 -25.86 -8.24 -33.11
C LEU A 15 -24.94 -9.20 -32.33
N VAL A 16 -24.63 -10.37 -32.89
CA VAL A 16 -23.68 -11.31 -32.27
C VAL A 16 -22.28 -10.70 -32.21
N GLY A 17 -21.85 -9.98 -33.25
CA GLY A 17 -20.57 -9.27 -33.28
C GLY A 17 -20.47 -8.18 -32.21
N ALA A 18 -21.52 -7.39 -32.02
CA ALA A 18 -21.56 -6.34 -31.01
C ALA A 18 -21.49 -6.91 -29.58
N ILE A 19 -22.17 -8.03 -29.32
CA ILE A 19 -22.12 -8.72 -28.02
C ILE A 19 -20.72 -9.28 -27.76
N ALA A 20 -20.11 -9.94 -28.74
CA ALA A 20 -18.75 -10.46 -28.62
C ALA A 20 -17.74 -9.34 -28.36
N LEU A 21 -17.85 -8.22 -29.09
CA LEU A 21 -16.99 -7.05 -28.93
C LEU A 21 -17.15 -6.43 -27.53
N ALA A 22 -18.38 -6.33 -27.02
CA ALA A 22 -18.64 -5.84 -25.67
C ALA A 22 -17.95 -6.69 -24.60
N PHE A 23 -17.98 -8.03 -24.70
CA PHE A 23 -17.27 -8.91 -23.77
C PHE A 23 -15.75 -8.78 -23.86
N ILE A 24 -15.20 -8.57 -25.06
CA ILE A 24 -13.76 -8.31 -25.23
C ILE A 24 -13.38 -7.01 -24.54
N ILE A 25 -14.13 -5.93 -24.75
CA ILE A 25 -13.87 -4.64 -24.09
C ILE A 25 -14.01 -4.76 -22.58
N LEU A 26 -15.07 -5.39 -22.07
CA LEU A 26 -15.26 -5.62 -20.64
C LEU A 26 -14.12 -6.45 -20.05
N GLY A 27 -13.68 -7.51 -20.73
CA GLY A 27 -12.55 -8.33 -20.30
C GLY A 27 -11.26 -7.52 -20.23
N VAL A 28 -10.99 -6.69 -21.25
CA VAL A 28 -9.82 -5.80 -21.27
C VAL A 28 -9.89 -4.75 -20.17
N ILE A 29 -11.05 -4.15 -19.91
CA ILE A 29 -11.24 -3.17 -18.83
C ILE A 29 -11.09 -3.83 -17.46
N VAL A 30 -11.59 -5.05 -17.26
CA VAL A 30 -11.42 -5.80 -16.00
C VAL A 30 -9.98 -6.23 -15.80
N VAL A 31 -9.27 -6.63 -16.86
CA VAL A 31 -7.83 -6.92 -16.78
C VAL A 31 -7.05 -5.64 -16.51
N PHE A 32 -7.26 -4.54 -17.24
CA PHE A 32 -6.52 -3.30 -16.98
C PHE A 32 -6.89 -2.65 -15.66
N ASN A 33 -8.15 -2.69 -15.22
CA ASN A 33 -8.51 -2.21 -13.88
C ASN A 33 -8.02 -3.19 -12.80
N GLY A 34 -8.10 -4.51 -13.01
CA GLY A 34 -7.55 -5.49 -12.07
C GLY A 34 -6.03 -5.43 -11.98
N VAL A 35 -5.37 -5.15 -13.09
CA VAL A 35 -3.94 -4.87 -13.21
C VAL A 35 -3.61 -3.50 -12.62
N LEU A 36 -4.40 -2.44 -12.84
CA LEU A 36 -4.18 -1.13 -12.20
C LEU A 36 -4.43 -1.18 -10.67
N TYR A 37 -5.30 -2.06 -10.19
CA TYR A 37 -5.44 -2.37 -8.76
C TYR A 37 -4.34 -3.33 -8.23
N THR A 38 -3.48 -3.87 -9.11
CA THR A 38 -2.30 -4.66 -8.73
C THR A 38 -0.96 -4.05 -9.18
N GLU A 39 -0.97 -2.92 -9.89
CA GLU A 39 0.23 -2.21 -10.39
C GLU A 39 0.66 -1.05 -9.49
N THR A 40 -0.06 -0.76 -8.40
CA THR A 40 0.48 0.05 -7.30
C THR A 40 1.32 -0.76 -6.30
N ILE A 41 1.58 -2.05 -6.58
CA ILE A 41 2.52 -2.91 -5.81
C ILE A 41 3.50 -3.60 -6.77
N SER A 42 3.98 -2.89 -7.80
CA SER A 42 5.05 -3.38 -8.67
C SER A 42 6.11 -2.32 -8.94
N SER A 43 6.76 -1.88 -7.87
CA SER A 43 8.18 -1.52 -7.95
C SER A 43 8.95 -2.80 -7.72
N GLY A 44 9.60 -3.31 -8.77
CA GLY A 44 9.98 -4.71 -8.85
C GLY A 44 11.11 -5.13 -7.92
N GLU A 45 10.81 -5.98 -6.95
CA GLU A 45 11.66 -7.09 -6.54
C GLU A 45 10.77 -8.28 -6.14
N THR A 46 11.32 -9.48 -6.30
CA THR A 46 10.71 -10.81 -6.18
C THR A 46 9.59 -10.97 -5.13
N SER A 47 8.61 -11.85 -5.38
CA SER A 47 7.46 -12.19 -4.51
C SER A 47 7.77 -12.53 -3.03
N GLN A 48 9.04 -12.58 -2.62
CA GLN A 48 9.51 -12.75 -1.25
C GLN A 48 9.91 -11.42 -0.59
N SER A 49 10.45 -10.45 -1.34
CA SER A 49 10.75 -9.10 -0.88
C SER A 49 9.47 -8.35 -0.53
N GLY A 50 8.47 -8.36 -1.41
CA GLY A 50 7.16 -7.75 -1.15
C GLY A 50 6.42 -8.34 0.06
N ALA A 51 6.57 -9.63 0.34
CA ALA A 51 5.98 -10.25 1.53
C ALA A 51 6.71 -9.85 2.82
N THR A 52 8.03 -9.62 2.75
CA THR A 52 8.83 -9.14 3.89
C THR A 52 8.56 -7.66 4.15
N GLU A 53 8.43 -6.86 3.08
CA GLU A 53 8.05 -5.44 3.12
C GLU A 53 6.66 -5.23 3.72
N GLU A 54 5.68 -6.04 3.32
CA GLU A 54 4.32 -5.92 3.84
C GLU A 54 4.26 -6.25 5.33
N VAL A 55 5.02 -7.26 5.79
CA VAL A 55 5.15 -7.59 7.20
C VAL A 55 5.85 -6.47 7.96
N THR A 56 7.02 -6.00 7.50
CA THR A 56 7.76 -4.92 8.15
C THR A 56 6.95 -3.61 8.18
N GLY A 57 6.20 -3.30 7.13
CA GLY A 57 5.33 -2.14 7.10
C GLY A 57 4.18 -2.23 8.12
N LEU A 58 3.59 -3.42 8.30
CA LEU A 58 2.57 -3.67 9.33
C LEU A 58 3.15 -3.61 10.74
N GLU A 59 4.37 -4.12 10.94
CA GLU A 59 5.07 -4.04 12.23
C GLU A 59 5.40 -2.59 12.60
N ILE A 60 5.86 -1.77 11.64
CA ILE A 60 6.08 -0.34 11.84
C ILE A 60 4.75 0.37 12.12
N GLU A 61 3.70 0.06 11.37
CA GLU A 61 2.37 0.65 11.54
C GLU A 61 1.83 0.42 12.95
N GLN A 62 1.94 -0.81 13.44
CA GLN A 62 1.57 -1.16 14.80
C GLN A 62 2.48 -0.49 15.83
N SER A 63 3.80 -0.50 15.61
CA SER A 63 4.76 0.10 16.55
C SER A 63 4.49 1.60 16.72
N VAL A 64 4.35 2.33 15.60
CA VAL A 64 4.01 3.75 15.62
C VAL A 64 2.64 3.96 16.25
N GLY A 65 1.63 3.16 15.91
CA GLY A 65 0.29 3.28 16.51
C GLY A 65 0.30 3.16 18.05
N CYS A 66 1.18 2.32 18.60
CA CYS A 66 1.40 2.23 20.05
C CYS A 66 2.09 3.48 20.62
N LEU A 67 3.08 4.03 19.91
CA LEU A 67 3.76 5.27 20.31
C LEU A 67 2.78 6.45 20.30
N LEU A 68 1.85 6.50 19.34
CA LEU A 68 0.82 7.55 19.27
C LEU A 68 -0.13 7.52 20.46
N GLU A 69 -0.49 6.33 20.95
CA GLU A 69 -1.35 6.18 22.14
C GLU A 69 -0.61 6.49 23.43
N LYS A 70 0.68 6.16 23.50
CA LYS A 70 1.50 6.31 24.72
C LYS A 70 2.07 7.72 24.88
N SER A 71 2.38 8.39 23.78
CA SER A 71 2.99 9.73 23.79
C SER A 71 1.94 10.80 24.07
N ASP A 72 2.14 11.60 25.13
CA ASP A 72 1.26 12.73 25.44
C ASP A 72 1.60 14.02 24.64
N THR A 73 2.78 14.07 24.01
CA THR A 73 3.26 15.28 23.30
C THR A 73 4.02 14.93 22.02
N SER A 74 3.96 15.81 21.01
CA SER A 74 4.68 15.62 19.74
C SER A 74 6.19 15.46 19.92
N THR A 75 6.81 16.15 20.89
CA THR A 75 8.25 16.05 21.15
C THR A 75 8.66 14.70 21.74
N GLU A 76 7.80 14.08 22.55
CA GLU A 76 8.03 12.72 23.06
C GLU A 76 7.90 11.70 21.93
N LEU A 77 6.84 11.83 21.13
CA LEU A 77 6.60 11.00 19.96
C LEU A 77 7.75 11.07 18.95
N GLU A 78 8.24 12.27 18.63
CA GLU A 78 9.39 12.46 17.72
C GLU A 78 10.63 11.71 18.23
N ALA A 79 10.91 11.77 19.53
CA ALA A 79 12.04 11.06 20.12
C ALA A 79 11.86 9.54 20.09
N GLU A 80 10.65 9.05 20.39
CA GLU A 80 10.35 7.60 20.32
C GLU A 80 10.40 7.07 18.88
N VAL A 81 9.94 7.85 17.89
CA VAL A 81 10.02 7.50 16.47
C VAL A 81 11.46 7.52 15.96
N ASP A 82 12.31 8.43 16.43
CA ASP A 82 13.74 8.43 16.13
C ASP A 82 14.43 7.17 16.68
N ASP A 83 14.13 6.79 17.92
CA ASP A 83 14.65 5.54 18.53
C ASP A 83 14.16 4.29 17.76
N LEU A 84 12.89 4.29 17.36
CA LEU A 84 12.30 3.23 16.53
C LEU A 84 13.00 3.13 15.18
N ASN A 85 13.24 4.26 14.51
CA ASN A 85 13.93 4.34 13.24
C ASN A 85 15.36 3.77 13.33
N ASP A 86 16.11 4.14 14.37
CA ASP A 86 17.45 3.62 14.60
C ASP A 86 17.45 2.11 14.86
N ALA A 87 16.45 1.61 15.61
CA ALA A 87 16.28 0.17 15.86
C ALA A 87 16.00 -0.60 14.57
N TYR A 88 15.03 -0.16 13.76
CA TYR A 88 14.69 -0.81 12.48
C TYR A 88 15.84 -0.74 11.49
N ARG A 89 16.56 0.39 11.44
CA ARG A 89 17.73 0.52 10.58
C ARG A 89 18.83 -0.45 10.98
N ALA A 90 19.08 -0.66 12.28
CA ALA A 90 20.07 -1.62 12.77
C ALA A 90 19.64 -3.08 12.50
N LEU A 91 18.37 -3.40 12.69
CA LEU A 91 17.82 -4.75 12.47
C LEU A 91 17.79 -5.13 10.99
N THR A 92 17.49 -4.17 10.11
CA THR A 92 17.35 -4.39 8.67
C THR A 92 18.61 -4.08 7.87
N ALA A 93 19.70 -3.63 8.50
CA ALA A 93 20.98 -3.33 7.86
C ALA A 93 21.57 -4.50 7.05
N HIS A 94 21.18 -5.74 7.38
CA HIS A 94 21.64 -6.96 6.72
C HIS A 94 20.54 -7.68 5.93
N SER A 95 19.33 -7.13 5.88
CA SER A 95 18.21 -7.65 5.09
C SER A 95 17.99 -6.81 3.84
N SER A 96 17.40 -7.40 2.81
CA SER A 96 16.92 -6.66 1.64
C SER A 96 15.42 -6.91 1.49
N PRO A 97 14.59 -5.85 1.46
CA PRO A 97 14.97 -4.43 1.60
C PRO A 97 15.34 -4.04 3.05
N ALA A 98 16.11 -2.97 3.17
CA ALA A 98 16.48 -2.35 4.44
C ALA A 98 15.62 -1.09 4.69
N VAL A 99 15.10 -0.94 5.90
CA VAL A 99 14.43 0.29 6.32
C VAL A 99 15.51 1.32 6.63
N THR A 100 15.45 2.48 5.97
CA THR A 100 16.47 3.52 6.10
C THR A 100 15.97 4.77 6.81
N SER A 101 14.66 5.01 6.79
CA SER A 101 14.04 6.17 7.41
C SER A 101 12.56 5.88 7.70
N ILE A 102 12.12 6.29 8.89
CA ILE A 102 10.72 6.33 9.33
C ILE A 102 10.50 7.77 9.83
N GLU A 103 9.60 8.52 9.18
CA GLU A 103 9.38 9.94 9.47
C GLU A 103 7.90 10.26 9.56
N ILE A 104 7.50 10.97 10.62
CA ILE A 104 6.18 11.61 10.70
C ILE A 104 6.20 12.86 9.81
N THR A 105 5.26 12.96 8.88
CA THR A 105 5.23 14.03 7.87
C THR A 105 4.28 15.18 8.25
N ASP A 106 3.45 15.01 9.27
CA ASP A 106 2.52 16.02 9.75
C ASP A 106 3.17 16.90 10.84
N ALA A 107 3.55 18.12 10.45
CA ALA A 107 4.29 19.06 11.29
C ALA A 107 3.48 19.66 12.46
N ASP A 108 2.15 19.52 12.43
CA ASP A 108 1.23 20.07 13.43
C ASP A 108 0.48 18.96 14.19
N TYR A 109 0.97 17.72 14.14
CA TYR A 109 0.32 16.58 14.79
C TYR A 109 0.47 16.64 16.32
N ASP A 110 -0.65 16.56 17.04
CA ASP A 110 -0.70 16.43 18.50
C ASP A 110 -1.25 15.04 18.88
N PRO A 111 -0.44 14.14 19.47
CA PRO A 111 -0.91 12.80 19.81
C PRO A 111 -2.07 12.80 20.82
N GLY A 112 -2.19 13.86 21.64
CA GLY A 112 -3.28 14.02 22.60
C GLY A 112 -4.68 14.19 21.99
N ASP A 113 -4.77 14.51 20.69
CA ASP A 113 -6.05 14.69 19.99
C ASP A 113 -6.63 13.37 19.43
N GLY A 114 -5.88 12.27 19.50
CA GLY A 114 -6.31 10.94 19.03
C GLY A 114 -6.51 10.86 17.52
N GLU A 115 -5.89 11.76 16.76
CA GLU A 115 -5.97 11.81 15.30
C GLU A 115 -4.98 10.83 14.66
N SER A 116 -5.22 10.46 13.40
CA SER A 116 -4.28 9.68 12.60
C SER A 116 -3.19 10.57 12.01
N VAL A 117 -1.99 10.02 11.86
CA VAL A 117 -0.80 10.71 11.35
C VAL A 117 -0.26 10.05 10.09
N ASN A 118 0.28 10.83 9.16
CA ASN A 118 0.99 10.32 8.00
C ASN A 118 2.44 10.02 8.34
N VAL A 119 2.80 8.74 8.23
CA VAL A 119 4.18 8.27 8.38
C VAL A 119 4.73 7.82 7.05
N THR A 120 5.89 8.37 6.70
CA THR A 120 6.65 8.01 5.52
C THR A 120 7.76 7.05 5.90
N ILE A 121 7.75 5.86 5.30
CA ILE A 121 8.78 4.83 5.48
C ILE A 121 9.58 4.72 4.18
N THR A 122 10.90 4.85 4.28
CA THR A 122 11.83 4.72 3.15
C THR A 122 12.58 3.40 3.21
N TYR A 123 12.47 2.65 2.13
CA TYR A 123 13.15 1.38 1.92
C TYR A 123 14.27 1.54 0.90
N ASP A 124 15.40 0.92 1.19
CA ASP A 124 16.54 0.82 0.28
C ASP A 124 16.79 -0.67 -0.02
N SER A 125 16.75 -1.01 -1.31
CA SER A 125 17.12 -2.32 -1.80
C SER A 125 18.37 -2.21 -2.67
N HIS A 126 18.92 -3.36 -3.08
CA HIS A 126 20.17 -3.41 -3.82
C HIS A 126 20.16 -2.58 -5.12
N ASP A 127 18.98 -2.39 -5.72
CA ASP A 127 18.83 -1.77 -7.04
C ASP A 127 17.87 -0.56 -7.05
N PHE A 128 17.12 -0.30 -5.98
CA PHE A 128 16.23 0.86 -5.90
C PHE A 128 15.96 1.33 -4.47
N SER A 129 15.73 2.64 -4.31
CA SER A 129 15.12 3.20 -3.10
C SER A 129 13.69 3.63 -3.41
N TYR A 130 12.75 3.34 -2.52
CA TYR A 130 11.38 3.82 -2.63
C TYR A 130 10.84 4.20 -1.26
N SER A 131 9.89 5.13 -1.24
CA SER A 131 9.20 5.55 -0.03
C SER A 131 7.70 5.25 -0.13
N GLN A 132 7.09 4.95 1.02
CA GLN A 132 5.67 4.70 1.17
C GLN A 132 5.14 5.53 2.34
N THR A 133 4.10 6.32 2.10
CA THR A 133 3.39 7.05 3.15
C THR A 133 2.14 6.26 3.54
N ARG A 134 1.90 6.10 4.84
CA ARG A 134 0.73 5.46 5.43
C ARG A 134 0.09 6.37 6.46
N GLU A 135 -1.23 6.32 6.53
CA GLU A 135 -2.01 6.96 7.58
C GLU A 135 -2.16 5.97 8.74
N ILE A 136 -1.66 6.35 9.92
CA ILE A 136 -1.58 5.50 11.11
C ILE A 136 -2.38 6.17 12.22
N GLY A 137 -3.37 5.47 12.78
CA GLY A 137 -4.10 5.92 13.96
C GLY A 137 -3.48 5.40 15.27
N PRO A 138 -3.77 6.04 16.42
CA PRO A 138 -3.45 5.47 17.72
C PRO A 138 -4.14 4.12 17.89
N THR A 139 -3.41 3.15 18.43
CA THR A 139 -3.93 1.81 18.69
C THR A 139 -3.41 1.28 20.02
N ASP A 140 -4.32 0.74 20.83
CA ASP A 140 -4.01 -0.06 22.02
C ASP A 140 -3.84 -1.55 21.68
N GLU A 141 -4.17 -1.96 20.45
CA GLU A 141 -4.25 -3.38 20.11
C GLU A 141 -2.84 -3.96 19.89
N ASN A 142 -2.49 -4.92 20.76
CA ASN A 142 -1.25 -5.70 20.69
C ASN A 142 0.04 -4.89 20.98
N CYS A 143 -0.07 -3.74 21.64
CA CYS A 143 1.09 -3.00 22.12
C CYS A 143 1.80 -3.77 23.25
N PRO A 144 3.13 -3.87 23.23
CA PRO A 144 3.86 -4.48 24.33
C PRO A 144 3.67 -3.61 25.60
N ASP A 145 3.04 -4.18 26.63
CA ASP A 145 2.93 -3.54 27.95
C ASP A 145 4.33 -3.28 28.51
N ASP A 146 4.64 -2.02 28.83
CA ASP A 146 5.84 -1.64 29.56
C ASP A 146 5.88 -2.38 30.92
N SER A 147 6.63 -3.48 30.99
CA SER A 147 6.85 -4.29 32.19
C SER A 147 8.14 -3.93 32.91
#